data_AF-A0A2N2HF82-F1
#
_entry.id   AF-A0A2N2HF82-F1
#
_cell.length_a   1.000
_cell.length_b   1.000
_cell.length_c   1.000
_cell.angle_alpha   90.00
_cell.angle_beta   90.00
_cell.angle_gamma   90.00
#
_symmetry.space_group_name_H-M   'P 1'
#
loop_
_entity.id
_entity.type
_entity.pdbx_description
1 polymer ?
#
loop_
_entity_poly.entity_id
_entity_poly.type
_entity_poly.pdbx_seq_one_letter_code
_entity_poly.pdbx_strand_id
1 'polypeptide(L)'
;TFGTTQIQGLEDVADRVVTAELAWQEGRPFDRRKVDRTREQLIRTGLFRSVRIEAEHPEGSNTVNMNLTLLEAPHRSVRAGLWYYTDLGLGTDLGWAHRNIFGAGQELRLDAELAENLQRAKTDLILPRMWHPRQNLGLSAQYEHEVTDSYESTNISLSALMRRPFSELQVGYGLAYRLTEVDNDEVRRFNLFSIPLIAEFTNADNLLDPTRGVTLAARMEPFTDIGQRETSFVLWNLSGRHYLPLTRNKSIVLATRGRYSLLAGTNRDSIPEDMLLYAGGGGSIRGYAHQYAGELDEDDDPMGGVSAVDFSAELRFRINREYGVALFGDGGGAFSGRNPSDREDYFWGVGAGLRYFTPIGPIRA
;
A
#
# COMPACT_ATOMS: atom_id res chain seq x y z
N THR A 1 14.72 -19.08 37.68
CA THR A 1 13.83 -17.99 37.22
C THR A 1 14.64 -17.03 36.36
N PHE A 2 13.99 -16.18 35.58
CA PHE A 2 14.68 -15.06 34.93
C PHE A 2 15.29 -14.16 36.00
N GLY A 3 16.60 -13.91 35.89
CA GLY A 3 17.36 -12.98 36.71
C GLY A 3 17.37 -11.59 36.09
N THR A 4 18.44 -10.83 36.35
CA THR A 4 18.57 -9.46 35.84
C THR A 4 18.76 -9.45 34.33
N THR A 5 18.16 -8.45 33.67
CA THR A 5 18.34 -8.23 32.23
C THR A 5 19.28 -7.04 31.98
N GLN A 6 20.40 -7.27 31.29
CA GLN A 6 21.33 -6.23 30.87
C GLN A 6 21.20 -5.99 29.37
N ILE A 7 21.05 -4.74 28.96
CA ILE A 7 20.91 -4.32 27.56
C ILE A 7 22.16 -3.50 27.17
N GLN A 8 22.80 -3.86 26.07
CA GLN A 8 24.02 -3.24 25.56
C GLN A 8 23.93 -2.99 24.05
N GLY A 9 24.64 -1.96 23.57
CA GLY A 9 24.74 -1.64 22.14
C GLY A 9 23.63 -0.74 21.59
N LEU A 10 22.86 -0.09 22.48
CA LEU A 10 21.95 0.99 22.10
C LEU A 10 22.73 2.29 21.96
N GLU A 11 22.46 3.01 20.87
CA GLU A 11 23.06 4.31 20.55
C GLU A 11 21.94 5.36 20.45
N ASP A 12 21.03 5.23 19.48
CA ASP A 12 19.91 6.17 19.29
C ASP A 12 18.55 5.58 19.70
N VAL A 13 18.41 4.25 19.76
CA VAL A 13 17.15 3.60 20.15
C VAL A 13 17.02 3.66 21.68
N ALA A 14 15.90 4.21 22.16
CA ALA A 14 15.62 4.32 23.57
C ALA A 14 15.42 2.92 24.19
N ASP A 15 16.01 2.70 25.36
CA ASP A 15 15.92 1.44 26.11
C ASP A 15 14.48 0.92 26.29
N ARG A 16 13.53 1.84 26.51
CA ARG A 16 12.10 1.51 26.64
C ARG A 16 11.54 0.72 25.46
N VAL A 17 12.08 0.89 24.24
CA VAL A 17 11.66 0.14 23.05
C VAL A 17 12.02 -1.33 23.22
N VAL A 18 13.26 -1.61 23.65
CA VAL A 18 13.75 -2.98 23.86
C VAL A 18 13.00 -3.62 25.02
N THR A 19 12.90 -2.90 26.14
CA THR A 19 12.20 -3.37 27.35
C THR A 19 10.73 -3.69 27.05
N ALA A 20 10.08 -2.94 26.16
CA ALA A 20 8.70 -3.17 25.75
C ALA A 20 8.50 -4.39 24.82
N GLU A 21 9.56 -4.97 24.26
CA GLU A 21 9.54 -6.20 23.44
C GLU A 21 9.99 -7.44 24.23
N LEU A 22 10.40 -7.29 25.50
CA LEU A 22 10.73 -8.42 26.36
C LEU A 22 9.47 -9.24 26.67
N ALA A 23 9.54 -10.55 26.39
CA ALA A 23 8.44 -11.49 26.64
C ALA A 23 8.52 -12.11 28.03
N TRP A 24 9.54 -11.76 28.82
CA TRP A 24 9.74 -12.19 30.19
C TRP A 24 9.71 -11.02 31.16
N GLN A 25 9.61 -11.37 32.44
CA GLN A 25 9.74 -10.46 33.57
C GLN A 25 10.68 -11.15 34.56
N GLU A 26 11.51 -10.36 35.24
CA GLU A 26 12.42 -10.86 36.26
C GLU A 26 11.63 -11.58 37.38
N GLY A 27 12.22 -12.63 37.95
CA GLY A 27 11.60 -13.46 38.97
C GLY A 27 10.61 -14.53 38.46
N ARG A 28 10.20 -14.52 37.19
CA ARG A 28 9.32 -15.56 36.62
C ARG A 28 10.11 -16.83 36.23
N PRO A 29 9.47 -18.01 36.12
CA PRO A 29 10.14 -19.23 35.65
C PRO A 29 10.82 -19.01 34.29
N PHE A 30 12.05 -19.54 34.17
CA PHE A 30 12.81 -19.44 32.94
C PHE A 30 12.13 -20.27 31.85
N ASP A 31 11.92 -19.68 30.67
CA ASP A 31 11.34 -20.34 29.51
C ASP A 31 12.06 -19.87 28.24
N ARG A 32 12.77 -20.79 27.59
CA ARG A 32 13.51 -20.52 26.35
C ARG A 32 12.62 -19.96 25.24
N ARG A 33 11.34 -20.35 25.18
CA ARG A 33 10.39 -19.84 24.17
C ARG A 33 10.18 -18.33 24.28
N LYS A 34 10.28 -17.77 25.49
CA LYS A 34 10.19 -16.31 25.68
C LYS A 34 11.42 -15.59 25.15
N VAL A 35 12.60 -16.19 25.32
CA VAL A 35 13.85 -15.66 24.77
C VAL A 35 13.79 -15.60 23.25
N ASP A 36 13.36 -16.69 22.62
CA ASP A 36 13.23 -16.77 21.16
C ASP A 36 12.17 -15.79 20.65
N ARG A 37 11.03 -15.67 21.34
CA ARG A 37 9.97 -14.70 21.00
C ARG A 37 10.46 -13.26 21.04
N THR A 38 11.22 -12.87 22.07
CA THR A 38 11.80 -11.53 22.15
C THR A 38 12.79 -11.27 21.02
N ARG A 39 13.63 -12.26 20.68
CA ARG A 39 14.53 -12.14 19.52
C ARG A 39 13.76 -11.85 18.24
N GLU A 40 12.71 -12.62 17.97
CA GLU A 40 11.84 -12.41 16.80
C GLU A 40 11.14 -11.06 16.82
N GLN A 41 10.65 -10.63 17.98
CA GLN A 41 9.99 -9.33 18.16
C GLN A 41 10.94 -8.17 17.85
N LEU A 42 12.15 -8.19 18.41
CA LEU A 42 13.17 -7.17 18.19
C LEU A 42 13.61 -7.13 16.72
N ILE A 43 13.83 -8.28 16.07
CA ILE A 43 14.16 -8.33 14.64
C ILE A 43 13.01 -7.75 13.80
N ARG A 44 11.76 -8.08 14.12
CA ARG A 44 10.59 -7.59 13.38
C ARG A 44 10.40 -6.08 13.47
N THR A 45 10.91 -5.41 14.50
CA THR A 45 10.90 -3.94 14.56
C THR A 45 11.70 -3.32 13.41
N GLY A 46 12.67 -4.06 12.86
CA GLY A 46 13.58 -3.55 11.84
C GLY A 46 14.51 -2.44 12.34
N LEU A 47 14.60 -2.24 13.67
CA LEU A 47 15.52 -1.30 14.31
C LEU A 47 16.91 -1.91 14.56
N PHE A 48 17.00 -3.23 14.52
CA PHE A 48 18.22 -3.97 14.82
C PHE A 48 18.57 -4.88 13.66
N ARG A 49 19.84 -4.85 13.23
CA ARG A 49 20.37 -5.78 12.23
C ARG A 49 20.95 -7.04 12.87
N SER A 50 21.26 -7.00 14.17
CA SER A 50 21.66 -8.16 14.96
C SER A 50 21.11 -8.08 16.37
N VAL A 51 20.58 -9.20 16.86
CA VAL A 51 20.04 -9.36 18.22
C VAL A 51 20.65 -10.63 18.81
N ARG A 52 21.59 -10.46 19.74
CA ARG A 52 22.19 -11.57 20.49
C ARG A 52 21.65 -11.56 21.91
N ILE A 53 21.16 -12.72 22.36
CA ILE A 53 20.66 -12.90 23.72
C ILE A 53 21.39 -14.08 24.32
N GLU A 54 22.20 -13.83 25.33
CA GLU A 54 22.97 -14.83 26.08
C GLU A 54 22.34 -15.02 27.46
N ALA A 55 22.22 -16.28 27.88
CA ALA A 55 21.69 -16.65 29.17
C ALA A 55 22.87 -17.10 30.06
N GLU A 56 23.17 -16.31 31.07
CA GLU A 56 24.22 -16.60 32.04
C GLU A 56 23.58 -17.20 33.29
N HIS A 57 24.00 -18.40 33.66
CA HIS A 57 23.53 -19.07 34.86
C HIS A 57 24.68 -19.15 35.88
N PRO A 58 24.73 -18.21 36.85
CA PRO A 58 25.78 -18.22 37.87
C PRO A 58 25.72 -19.50 38.70
N GLU A 59 26.88 -20.11 38.97
CA GLU A 59 26.96 -21.32 39.79
C GLU A 59 26.32 -21.09 41.17
N GLY A 60 25.45 -22.02 41.57
CA GLY A 60 24.75 -21.95 42.86
C GLY A 60 23.56 -20.99 42.91
N SER A 61 23.24 -20.28 41.82
CA SER A 61 22.03 -19.44 41.74
C SER A 61 20.84 -20.21 41.18
N ASN A 62 19.62 -19.87 41.60
CA ASN A 62 18.38 -20.30 40.94
C ASN A 62 17.91 -19.29 39.88
N THR A 63 18.70 -18.28 39.56
CA THR A 63 18.42 -17.25 38.55
C THR A 63 19.28 -17.43 37.30
N VAL A 64 18.73 -17.00 36.16
CA VAL A 64 19.42 -16.96 34.87
C VAL A 64 19.41 -15.51 34.40
N ASN A 65 20.57 -14.86 34.45
CA ASN A 65 20.73 -13.49 33.99
C ASN A 65 20.72 -13.45 32.46
N MET A 66 20.15 -12.40 31.89
CA MET A 66 19.95 -12.26 30.45
C MET A 66 20.78 -11.09 29.93
N ASN A 67 21.77 -11.38 29.09
CA ASN A 67 22.62 -10.37 28.47
C ASN A 67 22.18 -10.17 27.01
N LEU A 68 21.68 -8.98 26.70
CA LEU A 68 21.20 -8.60 25.38
C LEU A 68 22.21 -7.68 24.72
N THR A 69 22.88 -8.17 23.68
CA THR A 69 23.76 -7.37 22.84
C THR A 69 23.03 -7.06 21.53
N LEU A 70 22.73 -5.78 21.34
CA LEU A 70 21.98 -5.28 20.20
C LEU A 70 22.92 -4.53 19.27
N LEU A 71 22.64 -4.60 17.98
CA LEU A 71 23.30 -3.78 16.97
C LEU A 71 22.23 -3.09 16.14
N GLU A 72 22.13 -1.78 16.31
CA GLU A 72 21.17 -0.95 15.59
C GLU A 72 21.39 -1.07 14.07
N ALA A 73 20.29 -1.13 13.34
CA ALA A 73 20.27 -1.08 11.89
C ALA A 73 20.41 0.38 11.44
N PRO A 74 20.96 0.66 10.25
CA PRO A 74 20.96 2.01 9.70
C PRO A 74 19.54 2.60 9.71
N HIS A 75 19.38 3.72 10.42
CA HIS A 75 18.09 4.37 10.61
C HIS A 75 17.56 5.08 9.36
N ARG A 76 18.45 5.39 8.42
CA ARG A 76 18.11 6.19 7.24
C ARG A 76 18.24 5.36 5.98
N SER A 77 17.27 5.52 5.09
CA SER A 77 17.30 4.91 3.76
C SER A 77 16.90 5.94 2.71
N VAL A 78 17.50 5.83 1.52
CA VAL A 78 17.19 6.63 0.34
C VAL A 78 16.75 5.67 -0.76
N ARG A 79 15.73 6.07 -1.51
CA ARG A 79 15.24 5.37 -2.69
C ARG A 79 15.22 6.34 -3.86
N ALA A 80 15.67 5.88 -5.01
CA ALA A 80 15.48 6.58 -6.27
C ALA A 80 15.05 5.54 -7.31
N GLY A 81 14.06 5.89 -8.12
CA GLY A 81 13.53 5.06 -9.20
C GLY A 81 13.25 5.91 -10.42
N LEU A 82 13.40 5.31 -11.60
CA LEU A 82 12.92 5.86 -12.86
C LEU A 82 11.90 4.88 -13.43
N TRP A 83 10.83 5.41 -14.00
CA TRP A 83 9.81 4.63 -14.67
C TRP A 83 9.31 5.37 -15.91
N TYR A 84 8.67 4.65 -16.80
CA TYR A 84 8.04 5.23 -17.98
C TYR A 84 6.67 4.60 -18.14
N TYR A 85 5.65 5.43 -18.22
CA TYR A 85 4.30 5.03 -18.59
C TYR A 85 3.91 5.77 -19.87
N THR A 86 3.10 5.14 -20.71
CA THR A 86 2.67 5.74 -21.98
C THR A 86 1.79 6.97 -21.78
N ASP A 87 1.13 7.07 -20.63
CA ASP A 87 0.16 8.07 -20.22
C ASP A 87 0.75 9.17 -19.33
N LEU A 88 1.74 8.84 -18.49
CA LEU A 88 2.41 9.81 -17.61
C LEU A 88 3.80 10.24 -18.11
N GLY A 89 4.29 9.62 -19.19
CA GLY A 89 5.62 9.86 -19.72
C GLY A 89 6.73 9.29 -18.83
N LEU A 90 7.91 9.91 -18.91
CA LEU A 90 9.05 9.58 -18.05
C LEU A 90 8.81 10.15 -16.65
N GLY A 91 8.89 9.29 -15.64
CA GLY A 91 8.75 9.66 -14.25
C GLY A 91 9.91 9.21 -13.38
N THR A 92 10.00 9.81 -12.19
CA THR A 92 10.97 9.48 -11.16
C THR A 92 10.31 9.41 -9.78
N ASP A 93 10.73 8.42 -9.01
CA ASP A 93 10.43 8.32 -7.58
C ASP A 93 11.67 8.69 -6.77
N LEU A 94 11.51 9.56 -5.77
CA LEU A 94 12.53 9.90 -4.78
C LEU A 94 11.95 9.64 -3.39
N GLY A 95 12.64 8.87 -2.58
CA GLY A 95 12.19 8.51 -1.24
C GLY A 95 13.29 8.67 -0.21
N TRP A 96 12.96 9.21 0.95
CA TRP A 96 13.81 9.23 2.13
C TRP A 96 13.01 8.75 3.32
N ALA A 97 13.56 7.82 4.10
CA ALA A 97 12.95 7.37 5.33
C ALA A 97 13.94 7.43 6.48
N HIS A 98 13.46 7.90 7.63
CA HIS A 98 14.14 7.82 8.91
C HIS A 98 13.32 6.95 9.87
N ARG A 99 13.75 5.71 10.03
CA ARG A 99 13.26 4.81 11.07
C ARG A 99 13.90 5.22 12.39
N ASN A 100 13.13 5.34 13.45
CA ASN A 100 13.56 5.82 14.78
C ASN A 100 13.78 7.35 14.93
N ILE A 101 13.02 8.20 14.23
CA ILE A 101 13.24 9.67 14.24
C ILE A 101 13.17 10.32 15.64
N PHE A 102 12.40 9.73 16.58
CA PHE A 102 12.29 10.20 17.97
C PHE A 102 12.83 9.17 18.99
N GLY A 103 13.69 8.25 18.57
CA GLY A 103 14.29 7.25 19.46
C GLY A 103 13.35 6.13 19.93
N ALA A 104 12.06 6.13 19.54
CA ALA A 104 11.09 5.13 19.98
C ALA A 104 10.50 4.26 18.85
N GLY A 105 11.23 4.11 17.75
CA GLY A 105 10.82 3.34 16.58
C GLY A 105 9.86 4.04 15.62
N GLN A 106 9.55 5.32 15.84
CA GLN A 106 8.74 6.11 14.91
C GLN A 106 9.44 6.24 13.57
N GLU A 107 8.71 6.13 12.48
CA GLU A 107 9.26 6.21 11.13
C GLU A 107 8.69 7.42 10.40
N LEU A 108 9.57 8.32 9.95
CA LEU A 108 9.23 9.43 9.06
C LEU A 108 9.61 9.02 7.62
N ARG A 109 8.69 9.15 6.68
CA ARG A 109 8.92 8.95 5.24
C ARG A 109 8.56 10.21 4.48
N LEU A 110 9.42 10.56 3.54
CA LEU A 110 9.24 11.62 2.57
C LEU A 110 9.38 10.98 1.20
N ASP A 111 8.31 11.01 0.42
CA ASP A 111 8.27 10.43 -0.91
C ASP A 111 7.85 11.52 -1.91
N ALA A 112 8.51 11.59 -3.05
CA ALA A 112 8.18 12.47 -4.16
C ALA A 112 8.13 11.65 -5.44
N GLU A 113 7.08 11.84 -6.23
CA GLU A 113 6.86 11.22 -7.53
C GLU A 113 6.67 12.35 -8.53
N LEU A 114 7.53 12.42 -9.54
CA LEU A 114 7.57 13.51 -10.50
C LEU A 114 7.56 12.91 -11.91
N ALA A 115 6.60 13.32 -12.71
CA ALA A 115 6.46 13.02 -14.12
C ALA A 115 5.94 14.26 -14.86
N GLU A 116 5.81 14.17 -16.17
CA GLU A 116 5.32 15.28 -17.02
C GLU A 116 3.95 15.77 -16.53
N ASN A 117 3.03 14.82 -16.32
CA ASN A 117 1.62 15.08 -16.00
C ASN A 117 1.25 14.79 -14.54
N LEU A 118 2.21 14.47 -13.67
CA LEU A 118 1.98 14.14 -12.27
C LEU A 118 3.10 14.67 -11.39
N GLN A 119 2.77 15.45 -10.37
CA GLN A 119 3.69 15.79 -9.28
C GLN A 119 3.02 15.50 -7.95
N ARG A 120 3.56 14.53 -7.22
CA ARG A 120 3.06 14.10 -5.93
C ARG A 120 4.17 14.20 -4.89
N ALA A 121 3.86 14.80 -3.75
CA ALA A 121 4.73 14.84 -2.58
C ALA A 121 3.98 14.31 -1.38
N LYS A 122 4.53 13.31 -0.70
CA LYS A 122 3.89 12.65 0.43
C LYS A 122 4.82 12.57 1.63
N THR A 123 4.28 12.90 2.79
CA THR A 123 4.93 12.76 4.09
C THR A 123 4.11 11.81 4.96
N ASP A 124 4.72 10.73 5.43
CA ASP A 124 4.11 9.80 6.38
C ASP A 124 4.91 9.80 7.70
N LEU A 125 4.25 10.05 8.83
CA LEU A 125 4.77 9.80 10.17
C LEU A 125 4.05 8.59 10.78
N ILE A 126 4.78 7.51 10.98
CA ILE A 126 4.28 6.24 11.52
C ILE A 126 4.68 6.14 12.99
N LEU A 127 3.69 6.15 13.88
CA LEU A 127 3.85 5.95 15.31
C LEU A 127 3.48 4.49 15.65
N PRO A 128 4.47 3.63 15.97
CA PRO A 128 4.19 2.25 16.29
C PRO A 128 3.54 2.12 17.68
N ARG A 129 2.86 1.00 17.90
CA ARG A 129 2.34 0.59 19.22
C ARG A 129 1.38 1.61 19.88
N MET A 130 0.64 2.35 19.08
CA MET A 130 -0.37 3.31 19.55
C MET A 130 -1.56 2.58 20.17
N TRP A 131 -1.80 2.78 21.46
CA TRP A 131 -2.83 2.13 22.30
C TRP A 131 -2.77 0.60 22.41
N HIS A 132 -2.12 -0.10 21.47
CA HIS A 132 -1.95 -1.55 21.48
C HIS A 132 -0.62 -1.95 20.81
N PRO A 133 0.12 -2.99 21.27
CA PRO A 133 1.46 -3.34 20.78
C PRO A 133 1.59 -3.71 19.29
N ARG A 134 0.48 -3.96 18.60
CA ARG A 134 0.45 -4.26 17.16
C ARG A 134 -0.27 -3.20 16.35
N GLN A 135 -0.64 -2.08 16.96
CA GLN A 135 -1.44 -1.05 16.32
C GLN A 135 -0.58 0.17 16.05
N ASN A 136 -0.57 0.64 14.81
CA ASN A 136 0.26 1.75 14.38
C ASN A 136 -0.63 2.91 13.92
N LEU A 137 -0.30 4.14 14.31
CA LEU A 137 -0.93 5.36 13.81
C LEU A 137 -0.07 5.92 12.68
N GLY A 138 -0.63 6.01 11.48
CA GLY A 138 -0.05 6.78 10.38
C GLY A 138 -0.68 8.16 10.34
N LEU A 139 0.14 9.20 10.41
CA LEU A 139 -0.25 10.57 10.06
C LEU A 139 0.34 10.86 8.68
N SER A 140 -0.50 11.24 7.73
CA SER A 140 -0.08 11.44 6.34
C SER A 140 -0.48 12.83 5.87
N ALA A 141 0.42 13.50 5.16
CA ALA A 141 0.14 14.71 4.39
C ALA A 141 0.59 14.45 2.94
N GLN A 142 -0.28 14.74 1.99
CA GLN A 142 -0.02 14.54 0.57
C GLN A 142 -0.43 15.79 -0.20
N TYR A 143 0.44 16.23 -1.10
CA TYR A 143 0.15 17.16 -2.17
C TYR A 143 0.20 16.38 -3.49
N GLU A 144 -0.71 16.68 -4.39
CA GLU A 144 -0.76 16.08 -5.71
C GLU A 144 -1.29 17.10 -6.71
N HIS A 145 -0.57 17.22 -7.81
CA HIS A 145 -0.97 17.95 -9.00
C HIS A 145 -0.96 16.98 -10.17
N GLU A 146 -2.06 16.93 -10.91
CA GLU A 146 -2.25 16.00 -12.02
C GLU A 146 -2.92 16.73 -13.18
N VAL A 147 -2.38 16.53 -14.39
CA VAL A 147 -2.93 17.04 -15.63
C VAL A 147 -3.31 15.85 -16.49
N THR A 148 -4.57 15.79 -16.92
CA THR A 148 -5.10 14.74 -17.80
C THR A 148 -5.83 15.39 -18.97
N ASP A 149 -6.21 14.59 -19.96
CA ASP A 149 -7.06 15.07 -21.05
C ASP A 149 -8.45 15.49 -20.51
N SER A 150 -8.92 14.87 -19.42
CA SER A 150 -10.24 15.11 -18.82
C SER A 150 -10.32 16.26 -17.81
N TYR A 151 -9.21 16.57 -17.13
CA TYR A 151 -9.18 17.54 -16.03
C TYR A 151 -7.74 17.91 -15.65
N GLU A 152 -7.58 19.10 -15.07
CA GLU A 152 -6.43 19.49 -14.25
C GLU A 152 -6.85 19.51 -12.78
N SER A 153 -6.07 18.90 -11.90
CA SER A 153 -6.38 18.89 -10.46
C SER A 153 -5.19 19.23 -9.59
N THR A 154 -5.48 19.94 -8.50
CA THR A 154 -4.54 20.17 -7.41
C THR A 154 -5.21 19.81 -6.10
N ASN A 155 -4.68 18.81 -5.39
CA ASN A 155 -5.24 18.38 -4.13
C ASN A 155 -4.21 18.30 -2.99
N ILE A 156 -4.67 18.65 -1.79
CA ILE A 156 -3.96 18.49 -0.52
C ILE A 156 -4.80 17.58 0.36
N SER A 157 -4.22 16.46 0.77
CA SER A 157 -4.86 15.45 1.60
C SER A 157 -4.11 15.27 2.92
N LEU A 158 -4.84 15.32 4.04
CA LEU A 158 -4.35 15.02 5.38
C LEU A 158 -5.10 13.79 5.92
N SER A 159 -4.42 12.87 6.58
CA SER A 159 -5.08 11.72 7.20
C SER A 159 -4.41 11.23 8.47
N ALA A 160 -5.23 10.67 9.36
CA ALA A 160 -4.80 9.95 10.55
C ALA A 160 -5.45 8.57 10.53
N LEU A 161 -4.64 7.54 10.28
CA LEU A 161 -5.10 6.17 10.05
C LEU A 161 -4.50 5.20 11.06
N MET A 162 -5.35 4.56 11.84
CA MET A 162 -4.97 3.40 12.66
C MET A 162 -4.91 2.16 11.79
N ARG A 163 -3.82 1.39 11.88
CA ARG A 163 -3.70 0.07 11.23
C ARG A 163 -3.30 -0.99 12.24
N ARG A 164 -3.92 -2.17 12.14
CA ARG A 164 -3.66 -3.32 13.00
C ARG A 164 -3.66 -4.62 12.20
N PRO A 165 -2.57 -5.41 12.25
CA PRO A 165 -2.53 -6.75 11.68
C PRO A 165 -3.09 -7.80 12.64
N PHE A 166 -3.80 -8.75 12.06
CA PHE A 166 -4.42 -9.95 12.62
C PHE A 166 -4.02 -11.14 11.74
N SER A 167 -2.80 -11.65 11.96
CA SER A 167 -2.20 -12.67 11.09
C SER A 167 -2.04 -12.12 9.66
N GLU A 168 -2.66 -12.74 8.65
CA GLU A 168 -2.66 -12.33 7.25
C GLU A 168 -3.63 -11.18 6.94
N LEU A 169 -4.55 -10.86 7.87
CA LEU A 169 -5.52 -9.78 7.72
C LEU A 169 -5.02 -8.50 8.40
N GLN A 170 -4.94 -7.39 7.67
CA GLN A 170 -4.73 -6.06 8.21
C GLN A 170 -6.02 -5.26 8.13
N VAL A 171 -6.43 -4.66 9.24
CA VAL A 171 -7.58 -3.74 9.28
C VAL A 171 -7.08 -2.34 9.60
N GLY A 172 -7.66 -1.34 8.95
CA GLY A 172 -7.41 0.05 9.23
C GLY A 172 -8.67 0.89 9.25
N TYR A 173 -8.66 1.94 10.06
CA TYR A 173 -9.72 2.92 10.15
C TYR A 173 -9.13 4.28 10.52
N GLY A 174 -9.76 5.37 10.12
CA GLY A 174 -9.18 6.68 10.38
C GLY A 174 -10.09 7.82 9.98
N LEU A 175 -9.50 9.01 10.00
CA LEU A 175 -10.10 10.24 9.51
C LEU A 175 -9.20 10.81 8.42
N ALA A 176 -9.80 11.41 7.40
CA ALA A 176 -9.09 12.09 6.34
C ALA A 176 -9.81 13.38 5.95
N TYR A 177 -9.03 14.32 5.42
CA TYR A 177 -9.48 15.58 4.90
C TYR A 177 -8.78 15.83 3.56
N ARG A 178 -9.54 16.19 2.54
CA ARG A 178 -9.06 16.48 1.18
C ARG A 178 -9.60 17.83 0.76
N LEU A 179 -8.69 18.75 0.46
CA LEU A 179 -8.99 19.96 -0.30
C LEU A 179 -8.58 19.68 -1.74
N THR A 180 -9.51 19.78 -2.68
CA THR A 180 -9.22 19.63 -4.11
C THR A 180 -9.78 20.79 -4.90
N GLU A 181 -8.98 21.29 -5.83
CA GLU A 181 -9.36 22.19 -6.90
C GLU A 181 -9.23 21.44 -8.21
N VAL A 182 -10.31 21.42 -8.98
CA VAL A 182 -10.37 20.74 -10.27
C VAL A 182 -10.82 21.75 -11.33
N ASP A 183 -10.14 21.77 -12.46
CA ASP A 183 -10.46 22.55 -13.63
C ASP A 183 -10.82 21.62 -14.78
N ASN A 184 -12.04 21.79 -15.29
CA ASN A 184 -12.62 21.09 -16.43
C ASN A 184 -13.70 22.00 -17.00
N ASP A 185 -13.29 22.95 -17.86
CA ASP A 185 -14.04 24.13 -18.33
C ASP A 185 -14.49 25.15 -17.25
N GLU A 186 -14.65 24.72 -16.01
CA GLU A 186 -14.94 25.55 -14.84
C GLU A 186 -14.09 25.10 -13.64
N VAL A 187 -13.45 26.07 -12.97
CA VAL A 187 -12.70 25.81 -11.74
C VAL A 187 -13.65 25.55 -10.56
N ARG A 188 -13.56 24.35 -9.99
CA ARG A 188 -14.40 23.90 -8.87
C ARG A 188 -13.54 23.46 -7.69
N ARG A 189 -13.93 23.93 -6.50
CA ARG A 189 -13.28 23.60 -5.22
C ARG A 189 -14.16 22.73 -4.35
N PHE A 190 -13.55 21.74 -3.71
CA PHE A 190 -14.22 20.79 -2.82
C PHE A 190 -13.44 20.63 -1.52
N ASN A 191 -14.17 20.56 -0.40
CA ASN A 191 -13.60 20.41 0.94
C ASN A 191 -14.17 19.16 1.58
N LEU A 192 -13.51 18.03 1.38
CA LEU A 192 -14.06 16.72 1.69
C LEU A 192 -13.47 16.18 2.99
N PHE A 193 -14.33 15.96 3.98
CA PHE A 193 -14.01 15.15 5.15
C PHE A 193 -14.41 13.70 4.90
N SER A 194 -13.62 12.75 5.37
CA SER A 194 -13.89 11.33 5.15
C SER A 194 -13.41 10.40 6.26
N ILE A 195 -13.98 9.19 6.26
CA ILE A 195 -13.70 8.15 7.25
C ILE A 195 -13.26 6.86 6.53
N PRO A 196 -11.97 6.71 6.18
CA PRO A 196 -11.51 5.50 5.51
C PRO A 196 -11.62 4.28 6.42
N LEU A 197 -12.28 3.22 5.93
CA LEU A 197 -12.25 1.87 6.48
C LEU A 197 -11.57 0.95 5.47
N ILE A 198 -10.53 0.23 5.90
CA ILE A 198 -9.67 -0.57 5.04
C ILE A 198 -9.53 -1.96 5.64
N ALA A 199 -9.67 -2.99 4.82
CA ALA A 199 -9.33 -4.37 5.16
C ALA A 199 -8.50 -4.97 4.02
N GLU A 200 -7.36 -5.56 4.35
CA GLU A 200 -6.47 -6.20 3.40
C GLU A 200 -6.05 -7.57 3.93
N PHE A 201 -6.35 -8.63 3.20
CA PHE A 201 -5.89 -9.98 3.50
C PHE A 201 -4.86 -10.39 2.46
N THR A 202 -3.71 -10.90 2.89
CA THR A 202 -2.73 -11.46 1.95
C THR A 202 -2.02 -12.68 2.53
N ASN A 203 -2.04 -13.77 1.76
CA ASN A 203 -1.21 -14.96 1.99
C ASN A 203 -0.33 -15.30 0.78
N ALA A 204 -0.08 -14.29 -0.05
CA ALA A 204 0.81 -14.40 -1.20
C ALA A 204 2.23 -14.76 -0.75
N ASP A 205 2.87 -15.66 -1.48
CA ASP A 205 4.17 -16.23 -1.09
C ASP A 205 5.37 -15.29 -1.28
N ASN A 206 5.22 -14.26 -2.12
CA ASN A 206 6.24 -13.25 -2.37
C ASN A 206 5.55 -11.91 -2.67
N LEU A 207 6.14 -10.80 -2.21
CA LEU A 207 5.58 -9.45 -2.41
C LEU A 207 5.82 -8.90 -3.82
N LEU A 208 6.98 -9.17 -4.42
CA LEU A 208 7.42 -8.59 -5.69
C LEU A 208 7.06 -9.46 -6.90
N ASP A 209 7.12 -10.78 -6.74
CA ASP A 209 6.75 -11.76 -7.78
C ASP A 209 5.96 -12.93 -7.17
N PRO A 210 4.67 -12.71 -6.86
CA PRO A 210 3.81 -13.75 -6.30
C PRO A 210 3.60 -14.90 -7.30
N THR A 211 3.73 -16.14 -6.80
CA THR A 211 3.47 -17.36 -7.58
C THR A 211 2.37 -18.23 -6.99
N ARG A 212 2.02 -18.02 -5.71
CA ARG A 212 0.97 -18.74 -5.01
C ARG A 212 0.28 -17.83 -4.00
N GLY A 213 -1.03 -17.97 -3.87
CA GLY A 213 -1.82 -17.37 -2.81
C GLY A 213 -2.82 -16.36 -3.34
N VAL A 214 -3.40 -15.60 -2.43
CA VAL A 214 -4.45 -14.62 -2.68
C VAL A 214 -4.14 -13.34 -1.93
N THR A 215 -4.45 -12.21 -2.56
CA THR A 215 -4.55 -10.91 -1.91
C THR A 215 -5.95 -10.37 -2.14
N LEU A 216 -6.67 -10.05 -1.08
CA LEU A 216 -7.99 -9.41 -1.13
C LEU A 216 -7.88 -8.06 -0.42
N ALA A 217 -8.45 -7.01 -1.00
CA ALA A 217 -8.55 -5.72 -0.36
C ALA A 217 -9.96 -5.15 -0.51
N ALA A 218 -10.45 -4.56 0.56
CA ALA A 218 -11.72 -3.85 0.60
C ALA A 218 -11.50 -2.48 1.25
N ARG A 219 -12.07 -1.45 0.65
CA ARG A 219 -12.06 -0.09 1.15
C ARG A 219 -13.46 0.49 1.03
N MET A 220 -13.92 1.08 2.12
CA MET A 220 -15.14 1.88 2.18
C MET A 220 -14.76 3.24 2.75
N GLU A 221 -15.15 4.31 2.09
CA GLU A 221 -14.86 5.66 2.55
C GLU A 221 -16.07 6.56 2.27
N PRO A 222 -16.86 6.90 3.29
CA PRO A 222 -17.83 7.97 3.19
C PRO A 222 -17.11 9.31 3.19
N PHE A 223 -17.55 10.18 2.29
CA PHE A 223 -17.15 11.56 2.12
C PHE A 223 -18.33 12.48 2.41
N THR A 224 -18.02 13.63 3.00
CA THR A 224 -18.96 14.73 3.15
C THR A 224 -18.22 16.03 2.86
N ASP A 225 -18.79 16.85 1.99
CA ASP A 225 -18.30 18.20 1.74
C ASP A 225 -18.70 19.08 2.93
N ILE A 226 -17.69 19.63 3.59
CA ILE A 226 -17.85 20.53 4.74
C ILE A 226 -17.75 22.02 4.33
N GLY A 227 -17.68 22.28 3.03
CA GLY A 227 -17.69 23.60 2.42
C GLY A 227 -19.09 23.97 1.93
N GLN A 228 -19.16 24.59 0.75
CA GLN A 228 -20.40 25.17 0.22
C GLN A 228 -21.25 24.19 -0.60
N ARG A 229 -20.69 23.05 -1.03
CA ARG A 229 -21.36 22.14 -1.99
C ARG A 229 -22.31 21.14 -1.34
N GLU A 230 -22.29 20.99 -0.01
CA GLU A 230 -23.14 20.09 0.81
C GLU A 230 -23.31 18.66 0.23
N THR A 231 -22.32 18.17 -0.51
CA THR A 231 -22.39 16.89 -1.22
C THR A 231 -21.86 15.77 -0.33
N SER A 232 -22.53 14.63 -0.31
CA SER A 232 -22.06 13.44 0.40
C SER A 232 -22.13 12.19 -0.47
N PHE A 233 -21.10 11.38 -0.43
CA PHE A 233 -21.01 10.14 -1.21
C PHE A 233 -20.13 9.11 -0.50
N VAL A 234 -20.14 7.87 -0.97
CA VAL A 234 -19.34 6.78 -0.42
C VAL A 234 -18.59 6.11 -1.56
N LEU A 235 -17.27 6.01 -1.41
CA LEU A 235 -16.43 5.18 -2.25
C LEU A 235 -16.35 3.77 -1.69
N TRP A 236 -16.76 2.79 -2.49
CA TRP A 236 -16.46 1.39 -2.32
C TRP A 236 -15.38 0.99 -3.31
N ASN A 237 -14.34 0.30 -2.85
CA ASN A 237 -13.32 -0.29 -3.71
C ASN A 237 -12.97 -1.68 -3.19
N LEU A 238 -13.27 -2.68 -4.00
CA LEU A 238 -13.01 -4.09 -3.74
C LEU A 238 -12.02 -4.59 -4.78
N SER A 239 -10.98 -5.28 -4.35
CA SER A 239 -10.03 -5.90 -5.28
C SER A 239 -9.56 -7.26 -4.80
N GLY A 240 -9.25 -8.12 -5.77
CA GLY A 240 -8.74 -9.45 -5.54
C GLY A 240 -7.63 -9.78 -6.53
N ARG A 241 -6.61 -10.47 -6.06
CA ARG A 241 -5.56 -11.07 -6.88
C ARG A 241 -5.36 -12.51 -6.44
N HIS A 242 -5.26 -13.42 -7.39
CA HIS A 242 -5.04 -14.84 -7.11
C HIS A 242 -3.92 -15.38 -8.00
N TYR A 243 -3.06 -16.21 -7.41
CA TYR A 243 -1.90 -16.79 -8.06
C TYR A 243 -1.93 -18.31 -7.89
N LEU A 244 -2.03 -19.01 -9.01
CA LEU A 244 -2.11 -20.45 -9.08
C LEU A 244 -0.93 -21.01 -9.88
N PRO A 245 0.05 -21.69 -9.26
CA PRO A 245 1.11 -22.35 -10.00
C PRO A 245 0.54 -23.60 -10.70
N LEU A 246 0.58 -23.63 -12.03
CA LEU A 246 0.11 -24.75 -12.84
C LEU A 246 1.16 -25.87 -12.95
N THR A 247 2.38 -25.59 -12.50
CA THR A 247 3.54 -26.50 -12.54
C THR A 247 4.18 -26.59 -11.16
N ARG A 248 4.75 -27.75 -10.82
CA ARG A 248 5.38 -27.98 -9.50
C ARG A 248 6.59 -27.08 -9.25
N ASN A 249 7.35 -26.76 -10.29
CA ASN A 249 8.50 -25.85 -10.25
C ASN A 249 8.11 -24.36 -10.38
N LYS A 250 6.81 -24.05 -10.43
CA LYS A 250 6.29 -22.68 -10.59
C LYS A 250 6.77 -21.97 -11.86
N SER A 251 7.13 -22.72 -12.91
CA SER A 251 7.53 -22.12 -14.19
C SER A 251 6.34 -21.62 -15.00
N ILE A 252 5.13 -22.07 -14.67
CA ILE A 252 3.88 -21.59 -15.24
C ILE A 252 2.94 -21.22 -14.08
N VAL A 253 2.47 -19.98 -14.07
CA VAL A 253 1.56 -19.44 -13.06
C VAL A 253 0.39 -18.75 -13.75
N LEU A 254 -0.83 -19.14 -13.40
CA LEU A 254 -2.03 -18.38 -13.73
C LEU A 254 -2.21 -17.30 -12.66
N ALA A 255 -2.16 -16.04 -13.06
CA ALA A 255 -2.45 -14.89 -12.21
C ALA A 255 -3.76 -14.26 -12.65
N THR A 256 -4.70 -14.07 -11.73
CA THR A 256 -5.95 -13.37 -12.01
C THR A 256 -6.08 -12.15 -11.10
N ARG A 257 -6.72 -11.10 -11.61
CA ARG A 257 -7.03 -9.86 -10.89
C ARG A 257 -8.50 -9.51 -11.15
N GLY A 258 -9.16 -8.98 -10.12
CA GLY A 258 -10.46 -8.31 -10.23
C GLY A 258 -10.46 -7.04 -9.39
N ARG A 259 -11.12 -5.99 -9.87
CA ARG A 259 -11.41 -4.74 -9.16
C ARG A 259 -12.84 -4.33 -9.44
N TYR A 260 -13.53 -3.88 -8.40
CA TYR A 260 -14.84 -3.26 -8.48
C TYR A 260 -14.84 -2.00 -7.63
N SER A 261 -15.20 -0.87 -8.22
CA SER A 261 -15.30 0.41 -7.55
C SER A 261 -16.68 1.02 -7.77
N LEU A 262 -17.21 1.70 -6.76
CA LEU A 262 -18.51 2.37 -6.80
C LEU A 262 -18.50 3.64 -5.97
N LEU A 263 -18.97 4.72 -6.56
CA LEU A 263 -19.32 5.98 -5.92
C LEU A 263 -20.85 6.05 -5.79
N ALA A 264 -21.33 6.03 -4.55
CA ALA A 264 -22.76 6.03 -4.24
C ALA A 264 -23.15 7.24 -3.40
N GLY A 265 -24.42 7.68 -3.49
CA GLY A 265 -24.98 8.73 -2.62
C GLY A 265 -25.22 10.08 -3.29
N THR A 266 -24.52 10.40 -4.39
CA THR A 266 -24.72 11.64 -5.15
C THR A 266 -24.58 11.41 -6.66
N ASN A 267 -24.90 12.44 -7.46
CA ASN A 267 -24.73 12.45 -8.91
C ASN A 267 -23.26 12.64 -9.29
N ARG A 268 -22.88 12.13 -10.47
CA ARG A 268 -21.51 12.21 -11.00
C ARG A 268 -20.95 13.64 -10.95
N ASP A 269 -21.71 14.61 -11.43
CA ASP A 269 -21.26 16.00 -11.56
C ASP A 269 -21.04 16.71 -10.21
N SER A 270 -21.49 16.12 -9.10
CA SER A 270 -21.24 16.62 -7.74
C SER A 270 -19.97 16.02 -7.11
N ILE A 271 -19.32 15.08 -7.80
CA ILE A 271 -18.05 14.48 -7.38
C ILE A 271 -16.92 15.18 -8.15
N PRO A 272 -15.79 15.50 -7.50
CA PRO A 272 -14.60 15.98 -8.20
C PRO A 272 -14.14 15.01 -9.29
N GLU A 273 -13.71 15.51 -10.45
CA GLU A 273 -13.30 14.68 -11.59
C GLU A 273 -12.10 13.80 -11.28
N ASP A 274 -11.17 14.30 -10.46
CA ASP A 274 -10.01 13.55 -9.94
C ASP A 274 -10.38 12.38 -9.01
N MET A 275 -11.66 12.30 -8.60
CA MET A 275 -12.21 11.22 -7.79
C MET A 275 -13.15 10.30 -8.56
N LEU A 276 -13.52 10.65 -9.80
CA LEU A 276 -14.29 9.77 -10.66
C LEU A 276 -13.50 8.50 -10.98
N LEU A 277 -14.22 7.46 -11.40
CA LEU A 277 -13.64 6.17 -11.66
C LEU A 277 -13.33 6.05 -13.14
N TYR A 278 -12.08 5.71 -13.46
CA TYR A 278 -11.62 5.55 -14.84
C TYR A 278 -11.07 4.15 -15.07
N ALA A 279 -11.10 3.72 -16.34
CA ALA A 279 -10.55 2.46 -16.82
C ALA A 279 -9.75 2.69 -18.12
N GLY A 280 -8.89 1.73 -18.48
CA GLY A 280 -7.94 1.87 -19.59
C GLY A 280 -6.50 2.09 -19.10
N GLY A 281 -5.52 1.80 -19.97
CA GLY A 281 -4.09 1.86 -19.64
C GLY A 281 -3.53 0.60 -18.94
N GLY A 282 -2.23 0.63 -18.64
CA GLY A 282 -1.46 -0.55 -18.20
C GLY A 282 -1.93 -1.19 -16.87
N GLY A 283 -2.59 -0.43 -16.00
CA GLY A 283 -3.12 -0.89 -14.71
C GLY A 283 -4.56 -1.44 -14.75
N SER A 284 -5.27 -1.24 -15.86
CA SER A 284 -6.69 -1.56 -16.03
C SER A 284 -6.87 -2.51 -17.23
N ILE A 285 -7.21 -1.99 -18.41
CA ILE A 285 -7.47 -2.76 -19.63
C ILE A 285 -6.42 -2.38 -20.67
N ARG A 286 -5.41 -3.26 -20.83
CA ARG A 286 -4.32 -3.01 -21.78
C ARG A 286 -4.83 -3.03 -23.21
N GLY A 287 -4.31 -2.12 -24.03
CA GLY A 287 -4.74 -1.90 -25.42
C GLY A 287 -5.62 -0.67 -25.61
N TYR A 288 -6.16 -0.11 -24.51
CA TYR A 288 -6.82 1.20 -24.49
C TYR A 288 -5.90 2.24 -23.86
N ALA A 289 -6.01 3.49 -24.32
CA ALA A 289 -5.35 4.62 -23.69
C ALA A 289 -5.81 4.79 -22.23
N HIS A 290 -4.99 5.43 -21.41
CA HIS A 290 -5.29 5.65 -20.00
C HIS A 290 -6.59 6.45 -19.85
N GLN A 291 -7.52 5.98 -19.01
CA GLN A 291 -8.86 6.56 -18.79
C GLN A 291 -9.89 6.42 -19.93
N TYR A 292 -9.48 6.07 -21.15
CA TYR A 292 -10.35 6.00 -22.34
C TYR A 292 -11.26 4.75 -22.43
N ALA A 293 -11.32 3.88 -21.43
CA ALA A 293 -12.25 2.74 -21.43
C ALA A 293 -13.55 3.05 -20.67
N GLY A 294 -14.34 3.98 -21.22
CA GLY A 294 -15.62 4.43 -20.67
C GLY A 294 -16.33 5.40 -21.64
N GLU A 295 -17.37 6.07 -21.16
CA GLU A 295 -18.02 7.17 -21.90
C GLU A 295 -17.04 8.33 -22.14
N LEU A 296 -17.09 8.89 -23.36
CA LEU A 296 -16.35 10.07 -23.79
C LEU A 296 -17.33 11.23 -24.05
N ASP A 297 -16.87 12.46 -23.94
CA ASP A 297 -17.68 13.65 -24.24
C ASP A 297 -17.67 14.00 -25.74
N GLU A 298 -18.15 15.21 -26.08
CA GLU A 298 -18.24 15.67 -27.47
C GLU A 298 -16.88 15.97 -28.11
N ASP A 299 -15.83 16.16 -27.31
CA ASP A 299 -14.46 16.44 -27.74
C ASP A 299 -13.56 15.18 -27.71
N ASP A 300 -14.17 14.00 -27.51
CA ASP A 300 -13.54 12.69 -27.33
C ASP A 300 -12.75 12.54 -26.03
N ASP A 301 -12.98 13.38 -25.01
CA ASP A 301 -12.27 13.30 -23.73
C ASP A 301 -12.97 12.36 -22.73
N PRO A 302 -12.21 11.63 -21.88
CA PRO A 302 -12.81 10.69 -20.94
C PRO A 302 -13.67 11.38 -19.88
N MET A 303 -14.92 10.97 -19.74
CA MET A 303 -15.84 11.60 -18.78
C MET A 303 -15.73 11.05 -17.36
N GLY A 304 -15.16 9.85 -17.19
CA GLY A 304 -15.14 9.12 -15.94
C GLY A 304 -16.53 8.63 -15.48
N GLY A 305 -16.53 7.62 -14.62
CA GLY A 305 -17.72 6.92 -14.15
C GLY A 305 -17.95 7.01 -12.65
N VAL A 306 -19.15 6.61 -12.22
CA VAL A 306 -19.49 6.38 -10.80
C VAL A 306 -19.43 4.90 -10.43
N SER A 307 -19.28 4.00 -11.40
CA SER A 307 -18.84 2.64 -11.14
C SER A 307 -17.74 2.23 -12.10
N ALA A 308 -16.89 1.28 -11.69
CA ALA A 308 -15.89 0.71 -12.57
C ALA A 308 -15.64 -0.75 -12.21
N VAL A 309 -15.41 -1.57 -13.24
CA VAL A 309 -15.04 -2.98 -13.11
C VAL A 309 -13.78 -3.20 -13.92
N ASP A 310 -12.80 -3.91 -13.36
CA ASP A 310 -11.67 -4.44 -14.11
C ASP A 310 -11.44 -5.90 -13.74
N PHE A 311 -11.17 -6.74 -14.73
CA PHE A 311 -10.67 -8.08 -14.49
C PHE A 311 -9.59 -8.42 -15.50
N SER A 312 -8.67 -9.29 -15.08
CA SER A 312 -7.53 -9.70 -15.89
C SER A 312 -7.17 -11.13 -15.57
N ALA A 313 -6.88 -11.92 -16.59
CA ALA A 313 -6.31 -13.24 -16.49
C ALA A 313 -4.98 -13.28 -17.25
N GLU A 314 -3.92 -13.71 -16.59
CA GLU A 314 -2.57 -13.68 -17.12
C GLU A 314 -1.87 -15.02 -16.90
N LEU A 315 -1.45 -15.66 -17.98
CA LEU A 315 -0.66 -16.87 -17.97
C LEU A 315 0.82 -16.52 -18.07
N ARG A 316 1.54 -16.71 -16.96
CA ARG A 316 2.95 -16.32 -16.80
C ARG A 316 3.85 -17.53 -17.01
N PHE A 317 4.78 -17.42 -17.94
CA PHE A 317 5.81 -18.40 -18.23
C PHE A 317 7.17 -17.86 -17.77
N ARG A 318 7.85 -18.61 -16.91
CA ARG A 318 9.25 -18.38 -16.55
C ARG A 318 10.11 -19.28 -17.43
N ILE A 319 10.84 -18.66 -18.36
CA ILE A 319 11.70 -19.36 -19.31
C ILE A 319 13.00 -19.77 -18.61
N ASN A 320 13.61 -18.84 -17.88
CA ASN A 320 14.81 -19.09 -17.08
C ASN A 320 14.83 -18.16 -15.84
N ARG A 321 16.00 -17.97 -15.21
CA ARG A 321 16.12 -17.13 -14.01
C ARG A 321 15.91 -15.64 -14.27
N GLU A 322 16.15 -15.19 -15.49
CA GLU A 322 16.19 -13.77 -15.89
C GLU A 322 15.01 -13.38 -16.76
N TYR A 323 14.46 -14.30 -17.56
CA TYR A 323 13.46 -14.00 -18.58
C TYR A 323 12.16 -14.77 -18.39
N GLY A 324 11.06 -14.11 -18.71
CA GLY A 324 9.73 -14.69 -18.76
C GLY A 324 8.84 -14.00 -19.80
N VAL A 325 7.69 -14.64 -20.06
CA VAL A 325 6.65 -14.15 -20.96
C VAL A 325 5.32 -14.23 -20.22
N ALA A 326 4.42 -13.30 -20.47
CA ALA A 326 3.05 -13.35 -20.01
C ALA A 326 2.11 -13.26 -21.20
N LEU A 327 1.05 -14.06 -21.21
CA LEU A 327 -0.09 -13.89 -22.10
C LEU A 327 -1.26 -13.41 -21.25
N PHE A 328 -1.99 -12.41 -21.68
CA PHE A 328 -3.07 -11.84 -20.88
C PHE A 328 -4.33 -11.55 -21.68
N GLY A 329 -5.46 -11.60 -20.97
CA GLY A 329 -6.73 -11.03 -21.38
C GLY A 329 -7.27 -10.16 -20.26
N ASP A 330 -7.59 -8.92 -20.59
CA ASP A 330 -8.19 -7.93 -19.70
C ASP A 330 -9.59 -7.60 -20.19
N GLY A 331 -10.47 -7.22 -19.26
CA GLY A 331 -11.75 -6.64 -19.62
C GLY A 331 -12.35 -5.84 -18.47
N GLY A 332 -13.31 -4.98 -18.79
CA GLY A 332 -13.87 -4.04 -17.82
C GLY A 332 -14.40 -2.77 -18.46
N GLY A 333 -14.52 -1.73 -17.65
CA GLY A 333 -14.92 -0.39 -18.06
C GLY A 333 -15.20 0.52 -16.86
N ALA A 334 -15.31 1.81 -17.13
CA ALA A 334 -15.90 2.81 -16.24
C ALA A 334 -17.27 3.23 -16.78
N PHE A 335 -18.24 3.39 -15.88
CA PHE A 335 -19.65 3.50 -16.23
C PHE A 335 -20.34 4.68 -15.54
N SER A 336 -21.22 5.37 -16.27
CA SER A 336 -22.03 6.48 -15.75
C SER A 336 -23.12 5.99 -14.79
N GLY A 337 -23.57 4.74 -14.98
CA GLY A 337 -24.48 4.03 -14.09
C GLY A 337 -23.78 3.43 -12.86
N ARG A 338 -24.52 3.29 -11.75
CA ARG A 338 -24.04 2.57 -10.55
C ARG A 338 -24.02 1.05 -10.71
N ASN A 339 -24.80 0.53 -11.65
CA ASN A 339 -24.77 -0.86 -12.03
C ASN A 339 -24.06 -0.99 -13.39
N PRO A 340 -22.85 -1.58 -13.43
CA PRO A 340 -22.09 -1.82 -14.65
C PRO A 340 -22.83 -2.59 -15.75
N SER A 341 -23.94 -3.27 -15.44
CA SER A 341 -24.69 -4.05 -16.44
C SER A 341 -25.80 -3.28 -17.14
N ASP A 342 -26.10 -2.04 -16.74
CA ASP A 342 -27.38 -1.44 -17.11
C ASP A 342 -27.43 -0.91 -18.54
N ARG A 343 -26.32 -0.44 -19.14
CA ARG A 343 -26.35 0.20 -20.48
C ARG A 343 -25.07 0.23 -21.32
N GLU A 344 -23.92 -0.16 -20.80
CA GLU A 344 -22.63 0.12 -21.45
C GLU A 344 -21.86 -1.16 -21.76
N ASP A 345 -21.22 -1.19 -22.93
CA ASP A 345 -20.42 -2.33 -23.38
C ASP A 345 -19.11 -2.41 -22.59
N TYR A 346 -18.67 -3.64 -22.33
CA TYR A 346 -17.37 -3.88 -21.74
C TYR A 346 -16.28 -3.74 -22.79
N PHE A 347 -15.16 -3.15 -22.40
CA PHE A 347 -13.94 -3.10 -23.18
C PHE A 347 -13.10 -4.35 -22.94
N TRP A 348 -12.39 -4.82 -23.96
CA TRP A 348 -11.63 -6.07 -23.93
C TRP A 348 -10.28 -5.91 -24.59
N GLY A 349 -9.22 -6.33 -23.90
CA GLY A 349 -7.86 -6.30 -24.39
C GLY A 349 -7.21 -7.69 -24.29
N VAL A 350 -6.47 -8.10 -25.32
CA VAL A 350 -5.64 -9.31 -25.28
C VAL A 350 -4.24 -8.97 -25.73
N GLY A 351 -3.24 -9.60 -25.11
CA GLY A 351 -1.86 -9.31 -25.45
C GLY A 351 -0.85 -10.27 -24.84
N ALA A 352 0.40 -9.93 -25.09
CA ALA A 352 1.55 -10.62 -24.53
C ALA A 352 2.55 -9.59 -24.00
N GLY A 353 3.30 -9.95 -22.97
CA GLY A 353 4.33 -9.10 -22.38
C GLY A 353 5.60 -9.86 -22.04
N LEU A 354 6.74 -9.19 -22.14
CA LEU A 354 8.04 -9.71 -21.75
C LEU A 354 8.35 -9.35 -20.30
N ARG A 355 9.10 -10.22 -19.63
CA ARG A 355 9.53 -10.00 -18.25
C ARG A 355 11.02 -10.21 -18.11
N TYR A 356 11.66 -9.26 -17.45
CA TYR A 356 13.05 -9.36 -17.02
C TYR A 356 13.14 -9.31 -15.50
N PHE A 357 13.53 -10.42 -14.88
CA PHE A 357 13.60 -10.57 -13.43
C PHE A 357 14.93 -10.01 -12.91
N THR A 358 14.84 -8.98 -12.07
CA THR A 358 15.98 -8.41 -11.36
C THR A 358 15.90 -8.75 -9.86
N PRO A 359 17.00 -8.60 -9.10
CA PRO A 359 16.98 -8.79 -7.64
C PRO A 359 16.00 -7.86 -6.90
N ILE A 360 15.63 -6.73 -7.51
CA ILE A 360 14.75 -5.71 -6.92
C ILE A 360 13.32 -5.76 -7.46
N GLY A 361 13.01 -6.72 -8.35
CA GLY A 361 11.68 -6.92 -8.93
C GLY A 361 11.69 -7.14 -10.44
N PRO A 362 10.59 -7.64 -11.02
CA PRO A 362 10.48 -7.85 -12.46
C PRO A 362 10.19 -6.53 -13.21
N ILE A 363 10.96 -6.26 -14.25
CA ILE A 363 10.62 -5.29 -15.31
C ILE A 363 9.62 -5.97 -16.25
N ARG A 364 8.58 -5.23 -16.66
CA ARG A 364 7.50 -5.70 -17.53
C ARG A 364 7.41 -4.78 -18.74
N ALA A 365 7.35 -5.38 -19.92
CA ALA A 365 7.18 -4.69 -21.20
C ALA A 365 6.03 -5.32 -21.98
#